data_AF-A0A2W6B324-F1
#
_entry.id   AF-A0A2W6B324-F1
#
_cell.length_a   1.000
_cell.length_b   1.000
_cell.length_c   1.000
_cell.angle_alpha   90.00
_cell.angle_beta   90.00
_cell.angle_gamma   90.00
#
_symmetry.space_group_name_H-M   'P 1'
#
loop_
_entity.id
_entity.type
_entity.pdbx_description
1 polymer ?
#
loop_
_entity_poly.entity_id
_entity_poly.type
_entity_poly.pdbx_seq_one_letter_code
_entity_poly.pdbx_strand_id
1 'polypeptide(L)'
;MQPTSDIKMQAASGMMTEATASEQFAGICAWIVGIGGVVYSLAFLILGNSTIYSLGLMAGGLLSTIVLAALYGRVKVVDATLALWALLLGIVGAAGAFIHGGFDLANSINPPAAAALPADVPSQMDPRGML
;
A
#
# COMPACT_ATOMS: atom_id res chain seq x y z
N MET A 1 -26.68 -38.07 -33.49
CA MET A 1 -25.48 -38.34 -32.66
C MET A 1 -24.60 -37.10 -32.71
N GLN A 2 -24.86 -36.12 -31.84
CA GLN A 2 -23.97 -34.99 -31.54
C GLN A 2 -24.52 -34.29 -30.29
N PRO A 3 -23.83 -34.42 -29.14
CA PRO A 3 -23.73 -33.28 -28.21
C PRO A 3 -22.41 -33.32 -27.41
N THR A 4 -21.24 -33.40 -28.07
CA THR A 4 -19.94 -33.37 -27.37
C THR A 4 -19.15 -32.08 -27.62
N SER A 5 -19.60 -31.23 -28.55
CA SER A 5 -18.99 -29.92 -28.82
C SER A 5 -19.36 -28.88 -27.77
N ASP A 6 -20.61 -28.89 -27.32
CA ASP A 6 -21.14 -27.84 -26.43
C ASP A 6 -20.58 -27.95 -25.00
N ILE A 7 -20.34 -29.19 -24.55
CA ILE A 7 -19.70 -29.46 -23.25
C ILE A 7 -18.25 -28.96 -23.24
N LYS A 8 -17.51 -29.11 -24.35
CA LYS A 8 -16.13 -28.60 -24.45
C LYS A 8 -16.09 -27.08 -24.55
N MET A 9 -17.09 -26.46 -25.17
CA MET A 9 -17.18 -25.00 -25.28
C MET A 9 -17.58 -24.35 -23.94
N GLN A 10 -18.46 -24.98 -23.16
CA GLN A 10 -18.76 -24.55 -21.77
C GLN A 10 -17.58 -24.78 -20.82
N ALA A 11 -16.82 -25.88 -20.98
CA ALA A 11 -15.62 -26.13 -20.18
C ALA A 11 -14.49 -25.11 -20.49
N ALA A 12 -14.32 -24.71 -21.75
CA ALA A 12 -13.38 -23.67 -22.13
C ALA A 12 -13.83 -22.26 -21.68
N SER A 13 -15.13 -21.99 -21.71
CA SER A 13 -15.71 -20.74 -21.19
C SER A 13 -15.64 -20.65 -19.65
N GLY A 14 -15.66 -21.78 -18.94
CA GLY A 14 -15.51 -21.84 -17.48
C GLY A 14 -14.06 -21.71 -16.99
N MET A 15 -13.07 -21.83 -17.88
CA MET A 15 -11.65 -21.65 -17.54
C MET A 15 -11.19 -20.18 -17.58
N MET A 16 -11.97 -19.27 -18.16
CA MET A 16 -11.78 -17.84 -17.98
C MET A 16 -12.61 -17.39 -16.77
N THR A 17 -12.15 -17.73 -15.57
CA THR A 17 -12.71 -17.14 -14.36
C THR A 17 -12.41 -15.64 -14.44
N GLU A 18 -13.42 -14.82 -14.74
CA GLU A 18 -13.27 -13.37 -14.69
C GLU A 18 -12.77 -13.00 -13.29
N ALA A 19 -11.68 -12.24 -13.24
CA ALA A 19 -11.16 -11.74 -11.98
C ALA A 19 -12.27 -10.96 -11.27
N THR A 20 -12.48 -11.24 -9.99
CA THR A 20 -13.48 -10.56 -9.19
C THR A 20 -13.19 -9.05 -9.16
N ALA A 21 -14.21 -8.22 -8.97
CA ALA A 21 -14.03 -6.76 -8.92
C ALA A 21 -12.98 -6.34 -7.86
N SER A 22 -12.90 -7.05 -6.73
CA SER A 22 -11.88 -6.83 -5.70
C SER A 22 -10.47 -7.19 -6.16
N GLU A 23 -10.28 -8.24 -6.95
CA GLU A 23 -8.98 -8.61 -7.53
C GLU A 23 -8.51 -7.61 -8.59
N GLN A 24 -9.43 -7.11 -9.41
CA GLN A 24 -9.12 -6.07 -10.40
C GLN A 24 -8.73 -4.77 -9.69
N PHE A 25 -9.49 -4.37 -8.67
CA PHE A 25 -9.19 -3.19 -7.87
C PHE A 25 -7.83 -3.29 -7.16
N ALA A 26 -7.54 -4.44 -6.53
CA ALA A 26 -6.22 -4.68 -5.93
C ALA A 26 -5.09 -4.64 -6.96
N GLY A 27 -5.32 -5.12 -8.19
CA GLY A 27 -4.36 -5.01 -9.29
C GLY A 27 -4.07 -3.56 -9.69
N ILE A 28 -5.11 -2.72 -9.78
CA ILE A 28 -4.94 -1.28 -10.04
C ILE A 28 -4.17 -0.61 -8.91
N CYS A 29 -4.53 -0.91 -7.65
CA CYS A 29 -3.78 -0.40 -6.48
C CYS A 29 -2.31 -0.83 -6.53
N ALA A 30 -2.01 -2.06 -6.93
CA ALA A 30 -0.63 -2.56 -7.04
C ALA A 30 0.18 -1.76 -8.07
N TRP A 31 -0.42 -1.45 -9.23
CA TRP A 31 0.23 -0.58 -10.22
C TRP A 31 0.46 0.83 -9.68
N ILE A 32 -0.55 1.43 -9.05
CA ILE A 32 -0.44 2.78 -8.47
C ILE A 32 0.63 2.82 -7.38
N VAL A 33 0.66 1.82 -6.49
CA VAL A 33 1.66 1.71 -5.42
C VAL A 33 3.07 1.53 -5.99
N GLY A 34 3.23 0.64 -6.98
CA GLY A 34 4.53 0.39 -7.60
C GLY A 34 5.10 1.63 -8.30
N ILE A 35 4.29 2.28 -9.14
CA ILE A 35 4.68 3.54 -9.82
C ILE A 35 4.89 4.67 -8.80
N GLY A 36 3.97 4.79 -7.85
CA GLY A 36 4.04 5.77 -6.76
C GLY A 36 5.30 5.64 -5.92
N GLY A 37 5.77 4.41 -5.67
CA GLY A 37 7.03 4.15 -4.98
C GLY A 37 8.24 4.71 -5.73
N VAL A 38 8.28 4.57 -7.06
CA VAL A 38 9.34 5.16 -7.89
C VAL A 38 9.28 6.68 -7.84
N VAL A 39 8.09 7.27 -7.97
CA VAL A 39 7.88 8.72 -7.87
C VAL A 39 8.32 9.24 -6.49
N TYR A 40 7.93 8.54 -5.42
CA TYR A 40 8.38 8.83 -4.06
C TYR A 40 9.90 8.82 -3.95
N SER A 41 10.58 7.77 -4.43
CA SER A 41 12.04 7.67 -4.38
C SER A 41 12.72 8.83 -5.12
N LEU A 42 12.25 9.18 -6.32
CA LEU A 42 12.79 10.31 -7.08
C LEU A 42 12.55 11.66 -6.36
N ALA A 43 11.34 11.86 -5.83
CA ALA A 43 10.99 13.07 -5.12
C ALA A 43 11.82 13.28 -3.84
N PHE A 44 12.10 12.18 -3.11
CA PHE A 44 12.87 12.20 -1.88
C PHE A 44 14.38 12.33 -2.14
N LEU A 45 14.96 11.47 -3.00
CA LEU A 45 16.41 11.41 -3.21
C LEU A 45 16.95 12.53 -4.10
N ILE A 46 16.19 12.94 -5.12
CA ILE A 46 16.70 13.84 -6.16
C ILE A 46 16.13 15.25 -6.01
N LEU A 47 14.81 15.37 -5.87
CA LEU A 47 14.14 16.68 -5.89
C LEU A 47 14.10 17.35 -4.52
N GLY A 48 14.16 16.58 -3.42
CA GLY A 48 13.98 17.10 -2.06
C GLY A 48 12.61 17.75 -1.83
N ASN A 49 11.58 17.35 -2.58
CA ASN A 49 10.26 17.97 -2.51
C ASN A 49 9.38 17.29 -1.46
N SER A 50 9.24 17.92 -0.29
CA SER A 50 8.51 17.38 0.86
C SER A 50 7.05 17.08 0.58
N THR A 51 6.34 17.94 -0.12
CA THR A 51 4.93 17.71 -0.43
C THR A 51 4.74 16.44 -1.28
N ILE A 52 5.55 16.26 -2.33
CA ILE A 52 5.38 15.13 -3.25
C ILE A 52 5.79 13.81 -2.59
N TYR A 53 6.96 13.75 -1.94
CA TYR A 53 7.38 12.49 -1.31
C TYR A 53 6.44 12.13 -0.14
N SER A 54 5.95 13.10 0.62
CA SER A 54 5.07 12.83 1.77
C SER A 54 3.70 12.34 1.33
N LEU A 55 3.14 12.94 0.26
CA LEU A 55 1.92 12.46 -0.36
C LEU A 55 2.08 11.06 -0.93
N GLY A 56 3.19 10.80 -1.63
CA GLY A 56 3.51 9.48 -2.18
C GLY A 56 3.61 8.41 -1.10
N LEU A 57 4.25 8.73 0.03
CA LEU A 57 4.40 7.81 1.15
C LEU A 57 3.07 7.56 1.87
N MET A 58 2.27 8.60 2.09
CA MET A 58 0.94 8.50 2.71
C MET A 58 0.00 7.64 1.85
N ALA A 59 -0.21 8.03 0.59
CA ALA A 59 -1.10 7.32 -0.32
C ALA A 59 -0.59 5.90 -0.61
N GLY A 60 0.73 5.74 -0.78
CA GLY A 60 1.37 4.44 -0.98
C GLY A 60 1.16 3.50 0.19
N GLY A 61 1.33 3.97 1.43
CA GLY A 61 1.05 3.19 2.64
C GLY A 61 -0.40 2.70 2.68
N LEU A 62 -1.37 3.59 2.48
CA LEU A 62 -2.79 3.23 2.51
C LEU A 62 -3.16 2.21 1.42
N LEU A 63 -2.77 2.47 0.17
CA LEU A 63 -3.11 1.60 -0.96
C LEU A 63 -2.39 0.25 -0.88
N SER A 64 -1.21 0.19 -0.28
CA SER A 64 -0.48 -1.07 -0.06
C SER A 64 -1.26 -2.05 0.80
N THR A 65 -2.13 -1.59 1.71
CA THR A 65 -2.94 -2.50 2.55
C THR A 65 -3.89 -3.37 1.72
N ILE A 66 -4.47 -2.81 0.65
CA ILE A 66 -5.35 -3.53 -0.28
C ILE A 66 -4.54 -4.58 -1.05
N VAL A 67 -3.34 -4.20 -1.51
CA VAL A 67 -2.43 -5.09 -2.24
C VAL A 67 -1.99 -6.26 -1.36
N LEU A 68 -1.59 -5.98 -0.11
CA LEU A 68 -1.17 -7.00 0.85
C LEU A 68 -2.30 -7.98 1.19
N ALA A 69 -3.53 -7.48 1.38
CA ALA A 69 -4.69 -8.33 1.62
C ALA A 69 -4.98 -9.27 0.42
N ALA A 70 -4.87 -8.76 -0.81
CA ALA A 70 -5.01 -9.57 -2.01
C ALA A 70 -3.89 -10.61 -2.16
N LEU A 71 -2.63 -10.23 -1.85
CA LEU A 71 -1.49 -11.15 -1.85
C LEU A 71 -1.66 -12.26 -0.81
N TYR A 72 -2.12 -11.93 0.40
CA TYR A 72 -2.45 -12.93 1.42
C TYR A 72 -3.47 -13.95 0.90
N GLY A 73 -4.55 -13.48 0.26
CA GLY A 73 -5.56 -14.35 -0.35
C GLY A 73 -4.99 -15.35 -1.36
N ARG A 74 -3.96 -14.94 -2.11
CA ARG A 74 -3.28 -15.75 -3.13
C ARG A 74 -2.25 -16.71 -2.55
N VAL A 75 -1.46 -16.28 -1.57
CA VAL A 75 -0.29 -17.04 -1.08
C VAL A 75 -0.64 -17.97 0.08
N LYS A 76 -1.73 -17.72 0.82
CA LYS A 76 -2.13 -18.54 1.97
C LYS A 76 -2.37 -20.02 1.65
N VAL A 77 -2.65 -20.37 0.39
CA VAL A 77 -2.84 -21.77 -0.04
C VAL A 77 -1.54 -22.56 -0.07
N VAL A 78 -0.39 -21.87 -0.14
CA VAL A 78 0.94 -22.47 -0.10
C VAL A 78 1.41 -22.61 1.36
N ASP A 79 1.34 -21.53 2.13
CA ASP A 79 1.64 -21.51 3.56
C ASP A 79 0.82 -20.39 4.24
N ALA A 80 -0.19 -20.77 5.01
CA ALA A 80 -1.08 -19.83 5.66
C ALA A 80 -0.41 -19.04 6.80
N THR A 81 0.53 -19.67 7.52
CA THR A 81 1.18 -19.06 8.69
C THR A 81 2.17 -17.99 8.24
N LEU A 82 3.04 -18.31 7.27
CA LEU A 82 3.97 -17.32 6.71
C LEU A 82 3.24 -16.22 5.94
N ALA A 83 2.17 -16.55 5.21
CA ALA A 83 1.36 -15.53 4.53
C ALA A 83 0.72 -14.55 5.53
N LEU A 84 0.21 -15.05 6.66
CA LEU A 84 -0.35 -14.20 7.72
C LEU A 84 0.74 -13.32 8.35
N TRP A 85 1.90 -13.88 8.66
CA TRP A 85 3.03 -13.10 9.18
C TRP A 85 3.46 -11.99 8.22
N ALA A 86 3.58 -12.30 6.92
CA ALA A 86 3.91 -11.32 5.90
C ALA A 86 2.85 -10.22 5.79
N LEU A 87 1.56 -10.57 5.89
CA LEU A 87 0.47 -9.60 5.92
C LEU A 87 0.59 -8.69 7.15
N LEU A 88 0.76 -9.25 8.35
CA LEU A 88 0.83 -8.46 9.58
C LEU A 88 2.02 -7.49 9.56
N LEU A 89 3.21 -7.96 9.20
CA LEU A 89 4.40 -7.11 9.09
C LEU A 89 4.22 -6.05 7.99
N GLY A 90 3.65 -6.43 6.85
CA GLY A 90 3.35 -5.51 5.76
C GLY A 90 2.37 -4.41 6.18
N ILE A 91 1.31 -4.76 6.94
CA ILE A 91 0.34 -3.80 7.45
C ILE A 91 0.98 -2.84 8.47
N VAL A 92 1.86 -3.33 9.35
CA VAL A 92 2.61 -2.47 10.27
C VAL A 92 3.49 -1.49 9.49
N GLY A 93 4.23 -1.95 8.48
CA GLY A 93 5.04 -1.09 7.62
C GLY A 93 4.19 -0.07 6.84
N ALA A 94 3.06 -0.50 6.30
CA ALA A 94 2.10 0.35 5.58
C ALA A 94 1.50 1.43 6.49
N ALA A 95 1.17 1.09 7.73
CA ALA A 95 0.70 2.03 8.74
C ALA A 95 1.78 3.06 9.10
N GLY A 96 3.03 2.61 9.31
CA GLY A 96 4.16 3.50 9.53
C GLY A 96 4.38 4.49 8.38
N ALA A 97 4.33 4.00 7.14
CA ALA A 97 4.43 4.85 5.94
C ALA A 97 3.27 5.87 5.84
N PHE A 98 2.03 5.43 6.11
CA PHE A 98 0.86 6.30 6.12
C PHE A 98 0.99 7.42 7.16
N ILE A 99 1.35 7.08 8.39
CA ILE A 99 1.52 8.02 9.49
C ILE A 99 2.66 8.98 9.21
N HIS A 100 3.83 8.47 8.80
CA HIS A 100 5.01 9.29 8.52
C HIS A 100 4.77 10.25 7.37
N GLY A 101 4.23 9.76 6.25
CA GLY A 101 3.88 10.61 5.11
C GLY A 101 2.78 11.62 5.45
N GLY A 102 1.80 11.24 6.27
CA GLY A 102 0.74 12.14 6.72
C GLY A 102 1.27 13.28 7.61
N PHE A 103 2.19 12.97 8.52
CA PHE A 103 2.84 13.96 9.39
C PHE A 103 3.66 14.97 8.57
N ASP A 104 4.54 14.48 7.69
CA ASP A 104 5.38 15.35 6.86
C ASP A 104 4.54 16.19 5.89
N LEU A 105 3.49 15.60 5.31
CA LEU A 105 2.59 16.31 4.41
C LEU A 105 1.84 17.42 5.15
N ALA A 106 1.32 17.13 6.35
CA ALA A 106 0.64 18.12 7.19
C ALA A 106 1.56 19.31 7.53
N ASN A 107 2.81 19.04 7.90
CA ASN A 107 3.81 20.07 8.18
C ASN A 107 4.26 20.84 6.92
N SER A 108 4.25 20.20 5.74
CA SER A 108 4.57 20.88 4.49
C SER A 108 3.47 21.86 4.05
N ILE A 109 2.19 21.53 4.33
CA ILE A 109 1.03 22.35 3.96
C ILE A 109 0.74 23.42 5.02
N ASN A 110 0.90 23.07 6.30
CA ASN A 110 0.70 23.95 7.44
C ASN A 110 1.96 23.99 8.30
N PRO A 111 2.98 24.76 7.90
CA PRO A 111 4.21 24.86 8.66
C PRO A 111 3.94 25.35 10.09
N PRO A 112 4.49 24.69 11.13
CA PRO A 112 4.35 25.16 12.51
C PRO A 112 4.90 26.58 12.64
N ALA A 113 4.22 27.43 13.43
CA ALA A 113 4.78 28.73 13.81
C ALA A 113 6.12 28.53 14.54
N ALA A 114 7.02 29.52 14.48
CA ALA A 114 8.43 29.45 14.88
C ALA A 114 8.75 28.92 16.31
N ALA A 115 7.75 28.66 17.15
CA ALA A 115 7.89 27.83 18.35
C ALA A 115 7.82 26.33 17.97
N ALA A 116 8.76 25.87 17.15
CA ALA A 116 8.97 24.43 16.98
C ALA A 116 9.36 23.82 18.33
N LEU A 117 8.91 22.59 18.59
CA LEU A 117 9.34 21.83 19.76
C LEU A 117 10.89 21.78 19.81
N PRO A 118 11.49 21.87 21.00
CA PRO A 118 12.93 21.67 21.16
C PRO A 118 13.39 20.36 20.52
N ALA A 119 14.56 20.34 19.89
CA ALA A 119 15.06 19.16 19.17
C ALA A 119 15.39 17.96 20.07
N ASP A 120 15.40 18.16 21.39
CA ASP A 120 15.66 17.16 22.43
C ASP A 120 14.39 16.50 23.00
N VAL A 121 13.21 16.76 22.42
CA VAL A 121 12.02 16.00 22.78
C VAL A 121 12.15 14.53 22.37
N PRO A 122 11.65 13.57 23.18
CA PRO A 122 11.64 12.15 22.84
C PRO A 122 11.00 11.83 21.48
N SER A 123 10.00 12.61 21.07
CA SER A 123 9.42 12.56 19.73
C SER A 123 8.79 13.89 19.33
N GLN A 124 8.85 14.19 18.03
CA GLN A 124 8.23 15.39 17.44
C GLN A 124 6.73 15.23 17.21
N MET A 125 6.22 14.00 17.18
CA MET A 125 4.77 13.72 17.04
C MET A 125 4.08 13.71 18.41
N ASP A 126 4.67 13.01 19.37
CA ASP A 126 4.23 13.02 20.77
C ASP A 126 5.43 13.29 21.68
N PRO A 127 5.57 14.49 22.25
CA PRO A 127 6.66 14.82 23.16
C PRO A 127 6.78 13.89 24.38
N ARG A 128 5.75 13.08 24.68
CA ARG A 128 5.75 12.09 25.76
C ARG A 128 6.33 10.73 25.34
N GLY A 129 6.59 10.52 24.05
CA GLY A 129 7.33 9.37 23.52
C GLY A 129 6.50 8.11 23.25
N MET A 130 5.17 8.20 23.18
CA MET A 130 4.34 7.03 22.85
C MET A 130 4.26 6.75 21.34
N LEU A 131 4.75 7.67 20.50
CA LEU A 131 4.93 7.57 19.05
C LEU A 131 6.10 8.43 18.61
#